data_AF-A0A2T6KMX4-F1
#
_entry.id   AF-A0A2T6KMX4-F1
#
_cell.length_a   1.000
_cell.length_b   1.000
_cell.length_c   1.000
_cell.angle_alpha   90.00
_cell.angle_beta   90.00
_cell.angle_gamma   90.00
#
_symmetry.space_group_name_H-M   'P 1'
#
loop_
_entity.id
_entity.type
_entity.pdbx_description
1 polymer ?
#
loop_
_entity_poly.entity_id
_entity_poly.type
_entity_poly.pdbx_seq_one_letter_code
_entity_poly.pdbx_strand_id
1 'polypeptide(L)'
;MPTLFRRRYVPAPPAEALLEKSLPAASTVAYALDHHDPEMETRPRVLVTALGSDSPRMAETIDATCAISFTDGLFPIVVTSVLDTAFLVNAPMPIETLPCRSDLGVLSRLEYAQYVERRWTIILGKWGVSETIDLGQDFTAFLADQLAQDIS
;
A
#
# COMPACT_ATOMS: atom_id res chain seq x y z
N MET A 1 -5.69 19.23 -38.85
CA MET A 1 -4.61 18.24 -38.63
C MET A 1 -4.84 17.58 -37.29
N PRO A 2 -5.16 16.27 -37.22
CA PRO A 2 -5.23 15.56 -35.94
C PRO A 2 -3.94 14.76 -35.70
N THR A 3 -3.32 14.96 -34.54
CA THR A 3 -2.12 14.26 -34.08
C THR A 3 -2.52 12.85 -33.64
N LEU A 4 -2.08 11.82 -34.36
CA LEU A 4 -2.29 10.41 -34.01
C LEU A 4 -1.36 10.01 -32.85
N PHE A 5 -1.92 9.78 -31.66
CA PHE A 5 -1.21 9.10 -30.57
C PHE A 5 -1.02 7.62 -30.95
N ARG A 6 0.24 7.21 -31.16
CA ARG A 6 0.61 5.82 -31.46
C ARG A 6 0.91 5.09 -30.15
N ARG A 7 -0.08 4.34 -29.64
CA ARG A 7 0.12 3.45 -28.47
C ARG A 7 1.02 2.28 -28.90
N ARG A 8 2.25 2.20 -28.41
CA ARG A 8 3.08 0.98 -28.55
C ARG A 8 2.67 -0.01 -27.48
N TYR A 9 2.23 -1.20 -27.90
CA TYR A 9 2.07 -2.34 -27.02
C TYR A 9 3.46 -2.90 -26.70
N VAL A 10 3.83 -2.90 -25.42
CA VAL A 10 5.00 -3.63 -24.91
C VAL A 10 4.45 -4.86 -24.19
N PRO A 11 4.65 -6.08 -24.71
CA PRO A 11 4.21 -7.28 -24.02
C PRO A 11 4.95 -7.40 -22.68
N ALA A 12 4.22 -7.71 -21.62
CA ALA A 12 4.84 -8.01 -20.33
C ALA A 12 5.74 -9.25 -20.47
N PRO A 13 6.94 -9.27 -19.85
CA PRO A 13 7.78 -10.45 -19.86
C PRO A 13 7.06 -11.62 -19.15
N PRO A 14 7.36 -12.88 -19.53
CA PRO A 14 6.78 -14.05 -18.88
C PRO A 14 7.11 -14.05 -17.38
N ALA A 15 6.14 -14.46 -16.56
CA ALA A 15 6.24 -14.44 -15.09
C ALA A 15 7.49 -15.20 -14.56
N GLU A 16 7.90 -16.23 -15.28
CA GLU A 16 9.09 -17.04 -15.01
C GLU A 16 10.40 -16.21 -15.09
N ALA A 17 10.48 -15.25 -16.03
CA ALA A 17 11.63 -14.36 -16.17
C ALA A 17 11.74 -13.30 -15.05
N LEU A 18 10.64 -13.05 -14.33
CA LEU A 18 10.63 -12.18 -13.14
C LEU A 18 11.05 -12.93 -11.87
N LEU A 19 10.85 -14.25 -11.83
CA LEU A 19 11.23 -15.11 -10.70
C LEU A 19 12.71 -15.49 -10.71
N GLU A 20 13.33 -15.62 -11.90
CA GLU A 20 14.75 -15.98 -12.04
C GLU A 20 15.74 -14.84 -11.78
N LYS A 21 15.28 -13.58 -11.74
CA LYS A 21 16.07 -12.49 -11.16
C LYS A 21 16.04 -12.62 -9.65
N SER A 22 16.90 -13.52 -9.17
CA SER A 22 17.22 -13.77 -7.77
C SER A 22 17.16 -12.48 -6.96
N LEU A 23 16.36 -12.52 -5.89
CA LEU A 23 16.33 -11.53 -4.84
C LEU A 23 17.77 -11.16 -4.46
N PRO A 24 18.22 -9.91 -4.66
CA PRO A 24 19.51 -9.51 -4.14
C PRO A 24 19.47 -9.67 -2.62
N ALA A 25 20.51 -10.32 -2.08
CA ALA A 25 20.74 -10.45 -0.65
C ALA A 25 20.59 -9.07 0.01
N ALA A 26 19.63 -8.98 0.95
CA ALA A 26 19.35 -7.80 1.78
C ALA A 26 19.63 -6.47 1.05
N SER A 27 19.02 -6.25 -0.10
CA SER A 27 19.06 -4.93 -0.72
C SER A 27 18.26 -3.98 0.17
N THR A 28 18.97 -3.09 0.87
CA THR A 28 18.37 -1.89 1.46
C THR A 28 17.57 -1.21 0.36
N VAL A 29 16.24 -1.30 0.43
CA VAL A 29 15.39 -0.71 -0.59
C VAL A 29 15.40 0.79 -0.34
N ALA A 30 16.32 1.49 -1.00
CA ALA A 30 16.39 2.95 -0.96
C ALA A 30 15.27 3.51 -1.84
N TYR A 31 14.21 3.99 -1.21
CA TYR A 31 13.17 4.75 -1.91
C TYR A 31 13.55 6.23 -1.88
N ALA A 32 13.65 6.84 -3.06
CA ALA A 32 13.69 8.29 -3.19
C ALA A 32 12.27 8.82 -2.98
N LEU A 33 12.03 9.43 -1.82
CA LEU A 33 10.84 10.24 -1.57
C LEU A 33 11.04 11.58 -2.27
N ASP A 34 10.18 11.92 -3.23
CA ASP A 34 10.16 13.24 -3.87
C ASP A 34 9.42 14.30 -3.01
N HIS A 35 9.19 13.99 -1.73
CA HIS A 35 8.82 14.98 -0.73
C HIS A 35 10.10 15.63 -0.20
N HIS A 36 10.52 16.67 -0.93
CA HIS A 36 11.71 17.49 -0.70
C HIS A 36 11.67 18.33 0.61
N ASP A 37 11.07 17.81 1.69
CA ASP A 37 11.21 18.38 3.04
C ASP A 37 12.11 17.46 3.89
N PRO A 38 13.42 17.78 3.99
CA PRO A 38 14.37 17.00 4.78
C PRO A 38 13.97 16.89 6.26
N GLU A 39 13.20 17.83 6.79
CA GLU A 39 12.74 17.78 8.18
C GLU A 39 11.70 16.68 8.37
N MET A 40 10.84 16.42 7.38
CA MET A 40 9.85 15.35 7.44
C MET A 40 10.50 13.96 7.41
N GLU A 41 11.61 13.78 6.70
CA GLU A 41 12.31 12.49 6.61
C GLU A 41 12.96 12.04 7.94
N THR A 42 13.20 12.98 8.86
CA THR A 42 13.79 12.70 10.18
C THR A 42 12.76 12.30 11.24
N ARG A 43 11.48 12.53 10.99
CA ARG A 43 10.42 12.25 11.97
C ARG A 43 10.19 10.74 12.14
N PRO A 44 9.82 10.27 13.34
CA PRO A 44 9.33 8.92 13.53
C PRO A 44 8.12 8.65 12.64
N ARG A 45 8.06 7.46 12.06
CA ARG A 45 7.08 7.10 11.04
C ARG A 45 5.96 6.29 11.66
N VAL A 46 4.73 6.78 11.56
CA VAL A 46 3.53 6.08 12.03
C VAL A 46 2.79 5.48 10.85
N LEU A 47 2.46 4.19 10.95
CA LEU A 47 1.66 3.53 9.95
C LEU A 47 0.18 3.66 10.32
N VAL A 48 -0.61 4.31 9.48
CA VAL A 48 -2.06 4.43 9.64
C VAL A 48 -2.71 3.40 8.72
N THR A 49 -3.34 2.38 9.26
CA THR A 49 -3.97 1.32 8.47
C THR A 49 -5.48 1.54 8.37
N ALA A 50 -6.03 1.30 7.19
CA ALA A 50 -7.45 1.32 6.90
C ALA A 50 -7.80 0.08 6.06
N LEU A 51 -7.72 -1.09 6.70
CA LEU A 51 -7.93 -2.38 6.04
C LEU A 51 -9.34 -2.91 6.32
N GLY A 52 -9.97 -3.46 5.29
CA GLY A 52 -11.28 -4.11 5.39
C GLY A 52 -12.42 -3.18 5.82
N SER A 53 -12.22 -1.86 5.80
CA SER A 53 -13.25 -0.90 6.20
C SER A 53 -14.20 -0.60 5.04
N ASP A 54 -15.49 -0.68 5.32
CA ASP A 54 -16.59 -0.27 4.46
C ASP A 54 -17.15 1.13 4.82
N SER A 55 -16.50 1.83 5.75
CA SER A 55 -16.99 3.11 6.24
C SER A 55 -16.97 4.17 5.14
N PRO A 56 -18.10 4.83 4.84
CA PRO A 56 -18.14 5.91 3.85
C PRO A 56 -17.37 7.16 4.29
N ARG A 57 -16.93 7.21 5.55
CA ARG A 57 -16.14 8.29 6.15
C ARG A 57 -14.68 7.92 6.38
N MET A 58 -14.21 6.82 5.80
CA MET A 58 -12.84 6.36 6.03
C MET A 58 -11.81 7.39 5.56
N ALA A 59 -12.01 8.03 4.41
CA ALA A 59 -11.13 9.11 3.93
C ALA A 59 -11.03 10.27 4.94
N GLU A 60 -12.16 10.77 5.43
CA GLU A 60 -12.20 11.84 6.46
C GLU A 60 -11.48 11.42 7.75
N THR A 61 -11.62 10.15 8.13
CA THR A 61 -10.98 9.61 9.33
C THR A 61 -9.46 9.52 9.16
N ILE A 62 -9.00 9.03 8.01
CA ILE A 62 -7.56 8.99 7.67
C ILE A 62 -6.97 10.40 7.67
N ASP A 63 -7.63 11.36 7.02
CA ASP A 63 -7.17 12.75 6.95
C ASP A 63 -7.04 13.36 8.35
N ALA A 64 -8.05 13.16 9.21
CA ALA A 64 -8.02 13.64 10.58
C ALA A 64 -6.90 12.99 11.41
N THR A 65 -6.74 11.67 11.32
CA THR A 65 -5.67 10.94 12.01
C THR A 65 -4.30 11.41 11.55
N CYS A 66 -4.09 11.58 10.24
CA CYS A 66 -2.81 12.04 9.71
C CYS A 66 -2.50 13.48 10.13
N ALA A 67 -3.50 14.38 10.15
CA ALA A 67 -3.34 15.74 10.63
C ALA A 67 -2.90 15.79 12.11
N ILE A 68 -3.49 14.92 12.94
CA ILE A 68 -3.08 14.76 14.35
C ILE A 68 -1.63 14.25 14.42
N SER A 69 -1.30 13.18 13.69
CA SER A 69 0.07 12.63 13.65
C SER A 69 1.12 13.68 13.26
N PHE A 70 0.83 14.51 12.25
CA PHE A 70 1.73 15.60 11.87
C PHE A 70 1.92 16.63 12.99
N THR A 71 0.83 16.95 13.71
CA THR A 71 0.86 17.88 14.85
C THR A 71 1.68 17.32 16.02
N ASP A 72 1.63 16.00 16.21
CA ASP A 72 2.40 15.28 17.23
C ASP A 72 3.87 15.03 16.81
N GLY A 73 4.30 15.57 15.67
CA GLY A 73 5.67 15.45 15.17
C GLY A 73 5.99 14.09 14.53
N LEU A 74 4.98 13.30 14.22
CA LEU A 74 5.10 12.04 13.48
C LEU A 74 4.95 12.26 11.97
N PHE A 75 5.42 11.29 11.20
CA PHE A 75 5.23 11.23 9.75
C PHE A 75 4.30 10.05 9.40
N PRO A 76 3.00 10.29 9.15
CA PRO A 76 2.06 9.25 8.79
C PRO A 76 2.31 8.69 7.40
N ILE A 77 2.26 7.35 7.30
CA ILE A 77 2.16 6.59 6.06
C ILE A 77 0.85 5.82 6.10
N VAL A 78 0.03 5.95 5.08
CA VAL A 78 -1.27 5.28 5.03
C VAL A 78 -1.15 3.96 4.30
N VAL A 79 -1.74 2.90 4.86
CA VAL A 79 -1.96 1.63 4.15
C VAL A 79 -3.45 1.37 4.08
N THR A 80 -3.99 1.23 2.88
CA THR A 80 -5.43 1.03 2.69
C THR A 80 -5.72 -0.13 1.75
N SER A 81 -6.85 -0.80 1.98
CA SER A 81 -7.42 -1.76 1.04
C SER A 81 -8.46 -1.14 0.09
N VAL A 82 -8.78 0.14 0.27
CA VAL A 82 -9.73 0.88 -0.57
C VAL A 82 -8.98 1.61 -1.69
N LEU A 83 -9.40 1.38 -2.94
CA LEU A 83 -8.79 1.95 -4.15
C LEU A 83 -9.53 3.20 -4.69
N ASP A 84 -10.13 4.00 -3.80
CA ASP A 84 -10.80 5.24 -4.23
C ASP A 84 -9.78 6.20 -4.87
N THR A 85 -9.94 6.47 -6.16
CA THR A 85 -8.95 7.22 -6.93
C THR A 85 -8.88 8.68 -6.50
N ALA A 86 -9.99 9.28 -6.05
CA ALA A 86 -9.99 10.66 -5.61
C ALA A 86 -9.20 10.82 -4.30
N PHE A 87 -9.33 9.87 -3.37
CA PHE A 87 -8.51 9.81 -2.18
C PHE A 87 -7.03 9.61 -2.51
N LEU A 88 -6.69 8.63 -3.36
CA LEU A 88 -5.31 8.32 -3.71
C LEU A 88 -4.56 9.48 -4.40
N VAL A 89 -5.25 10.26 -5.22
CA VAL A 89 -4.63 11.37 -5.99
C VAL A 89 -4.43 12.63 -5.15
N ASN A 90 -5.29 12.88 -4.16
CA ASN A 90 -5.27 14.11 -3.37
C ASN A 90 -4.57 13.97 -2.01
N ALA A 91 -4.11 12.76 -1.68
CA ALA A 91 -3.48 12.49 -0.39
C ALA A 91 -2.19 13.29 -0.20
N PRO A 92 -2.07 14.08 0.89
CA PRO A 92 -0.87 14.86 1.18
C PRO A 92 0.28 14.03 1.79
N MET A 93 0.06 12.73 2.01
CA MET A 93 0.99 11.79 2.62
C MET A 93 1.20 10.57 1.72
N PRO A 94 2.28 9.80 1.93
CA PRO A 94 2.46 8.56 1.19
C PRO A 94 1.33 7.56 1.48
N ILE A 95 0.82 6.97 0.40
CA ILE A 95 -0.15 5.87 0.46
C ILE A 95 0.47 4.61 -0.13
N GLU A 96 0.27 3.50 0.58
CA GLU A 96 0.46 2.15 0.09
C GLU A 96 -0.89 1.42 0.03
N THR A 97 -1.02 0.51 -0.92
CA THR A 97 -2.24 -0.29 -1.08
C THR A 97 -1.98 -1.75 -0.74
N LEU A 98 -2.90 -2.34 0.03
CA LEU A 98 -3.05 -3.78 0.21
C LEU A 98 -4.35 -4.23 -0.46
N PRO A 99 -4.30 -4.78 -1.68
CA PRO A 99 -5.50 -5.10 -2.43
C PRO A 99 -6.33 -6.16 -1.71
N CYS A 100 -7.66 -6.06 -1.84
CA CYS A 100 -8.59 -7.08 -1.41
C CYS A 100 -8.48 -8.32 -2.32
N ARG A 101 -8.99 -9.45 -1.83
CA ARG A 101 -9.04 -10.71 -2.56
C ARG A 101 -9.81 -10.57 -3.88
N SER A 102 -10.90 -9.80 -3.89
CA SER A 102 -11.69 -9.48 -5.09
C SER A 102 -10.88 -8.77 -6.17
N ASP A 103 -9.90 -7.95 -5.79
CA ASP A 103 -9.07 -7.18 -6.72
C ASP A 103 -8.05 -8.08 -7.44
N LEU A 104 -7.69 -9.20 -6.80
CA LEU A 104 -6.73 -10.19 -7.28
C LEU A 104 -7.42 -11.55 -7.53
N GLY A 105 -8.63 -11.54 -8.10
CA GLY A 105 -9.47 -12.73 -8.27
C GLY A 105 -8.86 -13.88 -9.09
N VAL A 106 -7.80 -13.61 -9.85
CA VAL A 106 -7.05 -14.63 -10.61
C VAL A 106 -6.13 -15.49 -9.74
N LEU A 107 -5.81 -15.03 -8.52
CA LEU A 107 -4.92 -15.74 -7.62
C LEU A 107 -5.68 -16.78 -6.80
N SER A 108 -5.08 -17.96 -6.65
CA SER A 108 -5.55 -18.93 -5.65
C SER A 108 -5.48 -18.33 -4.24
N ARG A 109 -6.19 -18.97 -3.29
CA ARG A 109 -6.17 -18.55 -1.87
C ARG A 109 -4.75 -18.51 -1.31
N LEU A 110 -3.93 -19.49 -1.66
CA LEU A 110 -2.53 -19.57 -1.20
C LEU A 110 -1.65 -18.49 -1.83
N GLU A 111 -1.78 -18.24 -3.14
CA GLU A 111 -1.01 -17.21 -3.83
C GLU A 111 -1.35 -15.81 -3.33
N TYR A 112 -2.64 -15.54 -3.09
CA TYR A 112 -3.09 -14.29 -2.49
C TYR A 112 -2.49 -14.08 -1.10
N ALA A 113 -2.54 -15.09 -0.22
CA ALA A 113 -1.96 -15.00 1.12
C ALA A 113 -0.47 -14.65 1.07
N GLN A 114 0.30 -15.39 0.27
CA GLN A 114 1.73 -15.16 0.09
C GLN A 114 2.04 -13.78 -0.47
N TYR A 115 1.23 -13.30 -1.43
CA TYR A 115 1.38 -11.97 -2.00
C TYR A 115 1.17 -10.88 -0.94
N VAL A 116 0.06 -10.95 -0.19
CA VAL A 116 -0.30 -9.96 0.82
C VAL A 116 0.72 -9.93 1.96
N GLU A 117 1.17 -11.08 2.44
CA GLU A 117 2.23 -11.18 3.48
C GLU A 117 3.55 -10.58 3.01
N ARG A 118 3.98 -10.87 1.78
CA ARG A 118 5.20 -10.29 1.20
C ARG A 118 5.05 -8.79 1.03
N ARG A 119 3.90 -8.32 0.54
CA ARG A 119 3.63 -6.90 0.34
C ARG A 119 3.66 -6.14 1.67
N TRP A 120 3.04 -6.71 2.70
CA TRP A 120 3.06 -6.15 4.05
C TRP A 120 4.48 -6.05 4.61
N THR A 121 5.27 -7.12 4.48
CA THR A 121 6.68 -7.12 4.89
C THR A 121 7.49 -6.04 4.18
N ILE A 122 7.27 -5.87 2.87
CA ILE A 122 7.93 -4.81 2.08
C ILE A 122 7.51 -3.42 2.56
N ILE A 123 6.23 -3.19 2.87
CA ILE A 123 5.73 -1.91 3.37
C ILE A 123 6.41 -1.58 4.71
N LEU A 124 6.40 -2.51 5.66
CA LEU A 124 7.04 -2.30 6.97
C LEU A 124 8.54 -2.02 6.85
N GLY A 125 9.25 -2.80 6.02
CA GLY A 125 10.69 -2.64 5.79
C GLY A 125 11.05 -1.37 5.02
N LYS A 126 10.21 -0.96 4.05
CA LYS A 126 10.38 0.28 3.27
C LYS A 126 10.36 1.50 4.18
N TRP A 127 9.39 1.52 5.10
CA TRP A 127 9.12 2.73 5.86
C TRP A 127 9.81 2.75 7.22
N GLY A 128 10.31 1.64 7.79
CA GLY A 128 10.97 1.71 9.10
C GLY A 128 10.03 2.28 10.18
N VAL A 129 8.83 1.72 10.24
CA VAL A 129 7.70 2.16 11.07
C VAL A 129 8.05 2.06 12.57
N SER A 130 7.74 3.11 13.34
CA SER A 130 7.89 3.13 14.80
C SER A 130 6.64 2.68 15.55
N GLU A 131 5.46 2.96 15.01
CA GLU A 131 4.18 2.59 15.61
C GLU A 131 3.07 2.44 14.55
N THR A 132 1.95 1.83 14.94
CA THR A 132 0.82 1.58 14.04
C THR A 132 -0.49 2.01 14.68
N ILE A 133 -1.34 2.66 13.89
CA ILE A 133 -2.71 3.07 14.25
C ILE A 133 -3.66 2.34 13.28
N ASP A 134 -4.46 1.42 13.80
CA ASP A 134 -5.43 0.67 13.00
C ASP A 134 -6.81 1.35 13.06
N LEU A 135 -7.28 1.89 11.93
CA LEU A 135 -8.60 2.53 11.79
C LEU A 135 -9.70 1.56 11.32
N GLY A 136 -9.32 0.31 11.04
CA GLY A 136 -10.20 -0.78 10.64
C GLY A 136 -9.74 -2.09 11.25
N GLN A 137 -9.58 -3.11 10.40
CA GLN A 137 -8.97 -4.36 10.82
C GLN A 137 -7.45 -4.21 10.92
N ASP A 138 -6.83 -4.84 11.92
CA ASP A 138 -5.39 -5.10 11.87
C ASP A 138 -5.06 -6.06 10.71
N PHE A 139 -3.77 -6.17 10.37
CA PHE A 139 -3.32 -7.00 9.25
C PHE A 139 -3.74 -8.47 9.38
N THR A 140 -3.72 -9.03 10.60
CA THR A 140 -4.03 -10.45 10.83
C THR A 140 -5.52 -10.70 10.63
N ALA A 141 -6.36 -9.84 11.18
CA ALA A 141 -7.81 -9.87 11.01
C ALA A 141 -8.20 -9.67 9.54
N PHE A 142 -7.57 -8.71 8.86
CA PHE A 142 -7.76 -8.48 7.43
C PHE A 142 -7.42 -9.72 6.61
N LEU A 143 -6.23 -10.29 6.78
CA LEU A 143 -5.85 -11.47 6.02
C LEU A 143 -6.81 -12.64 6.27
N ALA A 144 -7.22 -12.88 7.52
CA ALA A 144 -8.18 -13.93 7.85
C ALA A 144 -9.54 -13.72 7.15
N ASP A 145 -10.08 -12.50 7.18
CA ASP A 145 -11.33 -12.15 6.50
C ASP A 145 -11.23 -12.39 4.99
N GLN A 146 -10.17 -11.89 4.37
CA GLN A 146 -9.95 -12.02 2.93
C GLN A 146 -9.79 -13.49 2.51
N LEU A 147 -9.18 -14.35 3.33
CA LEU A 147 -9.06 -15.77 3.03
C LEU A 147 -10.38 -16.54 3.23
N ALA A 148 -11.28 -16.06 4.08
CA ALA A 148 -12.61 -16.65 4.28
C ALA A 148 -13.56 -16.35 3.11
N GLN A 149 -13.28 -15.32 2.30
CA GLN A 149 -14.09 -14.98 1.13
C GLN A 149 -13.95 -16.04 0.03
N ASP A 150 -15.10 -16.50 -0.47
CA ASP A 150 -15.19 -17.28 -1.71
C ASP A 150 -15.30 -16.30 -2.89
N ILE A 151 -14.33 -16.35 -3.79
CA ILE A 151 -14.43 -15.64 -5.08
C ILE A 151 -15.17 -16.59 -6.01
N SER A 152 -16.42 -16.25 -6.35
CA SER A 152 -17.22 -16.97 -7.35
C SER A 152 -16.84 -16.58 -8.77
#